data_AF-A0A929RYH2-F1
#
_entry.id   AF-A0A929RYH2-F1
#
_cell.length_a   1.000
_cell.length_b   1.000
_cell.length_c   1.000
_cell.angle_alpha   90.00
_cell.angle_beta   90.00
_cell.angle_gamma   90.00
#
_symmetry.space_group_name_H-M   'P 1'
#
loop_
_entity.id
_entity.type
_entity.pdbx_description
1 polymer ?
#
loop_
_entity_poly.entity_id
_entity_poly.type
_entity_poly.pdbx_seq_one_letter_code
_entity_poly.pdbx_strand_id
1 'polypeptide(L)'
;MHYNTNEGKLKLPEYGRLVQRMAEYVVTIQDRAARQAYAERLAFIMERMIPKGQRAQDVAHKIWDHLAYLTNYQLDIDFPVEIRRFEPSMQPQRLSYPQGRIRYRHYGRLVERAIAKLRDMPAGTVRDQTLLLVANRMKRNLASWKSDNATDDKVAHDLSSYTDGQLTI
;
A
#
# COMPACT_ATOMS: atom_id res chain seq x y z
N MET A 1 13.46 -7.33 33.67
CA MET A 1 13.48 -6.31 32.61
C MET A 1 12.15 -6.35 31.88
N HIS A 2 11.46 -5.21 31.75
CA HIS A 2 10.21 -5.13 30.97
C HIS A 2 10.55 -4.95 29.48
N TYR A 3 10.26 -5.97 28.67
CA TYR A 3 10.47 -5.93 27.22
C TYR A 3 9.18 -5.53 26.49
N ASN A 4 9.31 -4.66 25.49
CA ASN A 4 8.18 -4.14 24.69
C ASN A 4 7.40 -5.23 23.95
N THR A 5 8.00 -6.40 23.71
CA THR A 5 7.37 -7.57 23.06
C THR A 5 6.36 -8.30 23.96
N ASN A 6 6.44 -8.13 25.28
CA ASN A 6 5.53 -8.75 26.24
C ASN A 6 4.32 -7.87 26.57
N GLU A 7 4.32 -6.63 26.08
CA GLU A 7 3.25 -5.66 26.30
C GLU A 7 2.22 -5.68 25.18
N GLY A 8 1.01 -5.17 25.44
CA GLY A 8 -0.08 -5.14 24.47
C GLY A 8 0.27 -4.43 23.15
N LYS A 9 -0.51 -4.68 22.10
CA LYS A 9 -0.32 -4.00 20.80
C LYS A 9 -0.54 -2.49 20.95
N LEU A 10 0.33 -1.69 20.32
CA LEU A 10 0.14 -0.25 20.21
C LEU A 10 -1.03 0.03 19.27
N LYS A 11 -1.99 0.86 19.71
CA LYS A 11 -3.11 1.30 18.86
C LYS A 11 -2.66 2.27 17.77
N LEU A 12 -1.81 3.22 18.14
CA LEU A 12 -1.21 4.24 17.27
C LEU A 12 0.32 4.22 17.48
N PRO A 13 1.08 3.49 16.63
CA PRO A 13 2.53 3.42 16.72
C PRO A 13 3.24 4.78 16.56
N GLU A 14 2.59 5.76 15.94
CA GLU A 14 3.11 7.09 15.61
C GLU A 14 3.52 7.90 16.85
N TYR A 15 2.83 7.69 17.98
CA TYR A 15 3.09 8.40 19.23
C TYR A 15 3.93 7.60 20.22
N GLY A 16 4.17 6.32 19.95
CA GLY A 16 4.93 5.42 20.81
C GLY A 16 4.23 5.04 22.13
N ARG A 17 4.92 4.22 22.94
CA ARG A 17 4.37 3.60 24.16
C ARG A 17 4.10 4.61 25.28
N LEU A 18 4.92 5.64 25.41
CA LEU A 18 4.80 6.63 26.49
C LEU A 18 3.47 7.37 26.41
N VAL A 19 3.09 7.84 25.21
CA VAL A 19 1.82 8.53 24.98
C VAL A 19 0.64 7.61 25.26
N GLN A 20 0.73 6.33 24.90
CA GLN A 20 -0.32 5.37 25.23
C GLN A 20 -0.49 5.19 26.74
N ARG A 21 0.61 5.08 27.51
CA ARG A 21 0.53 5.00 28.99
C ARG A 21 -0.05 6.27 29.61
N MET A 22 0.31 7.44 29.06
CA MET A 22 -0.27 8.72 29.49
C MET A 22 -1.77 8.77 29.20
N ALA A 23 -2.21 8.31 28.02
CA ALA A 23 -3.62 8.22 27.66
C ALA A 23 -4.40 7.27 28.58
N GLU A 24 -3.84 6.10 28.90
CA GLU A 24 -4.42 5.14 29.86
C GLU A 24 -4.53 5.77 31.27
N TYR A 25 -3.55 6.57 31.68
CA TYR A 25 -3.56 7.25 32.97
C TYR A 25 -4.67 8.33 33.05
N VAL A 26 -4.93 9.09 31.98
CA VAL A 26 -5.97 10.15 31.99
C VAL A 26 -7.34 9.60 32.40
N VAL A 27 -7.67 8.38 32.00
CA VAL A 27 -8.96 7.73 32.31
C VAL A 27 -9.08 7.41 33.81
N THR A 28 -7.95 7.22 34.51
CA THR A 28 -7.95 6.89 35.95
C THR A 28 -8.13 8.12 36.85
N ILE A 29 -7.99 9.33 36.32
CA ILE A 29 -8.18 10.59 37.07
C ILE A 29 -9.67 10.79 37.37
N GLN A 30 -10.02 10.91 38.66
CA GLN A 30 -11.41 11.07 39.11
C GLN A 30 -11.94 12.50 38.95
N ASP A 31 -11.10 13.51 39.21
CA ASP A 31 -11.48 14.91 39.09
C ASP A 31 -11.55 15.35 37.62
N ARG A 32 -12.68 15.93 37.22
CA ARG A 32 -12.94 16.40 35.84
C ARG A 32 -12.01 17.55 35.46
N ALA A 33 -11.73 18.48 36.37
CA ALA A 33 -10.85 19.62 36.09
C ALA A 33 -9.40 19.18 35.89
N ALA A 34 -8.90 18.31 36.79
CA ALA A 34 -7.57 17.70 36.64
C ALA A 34 -7.47 16.84 35.37
N ARG A 35 -8.53 16.10 35.01
CA ARG A 35 -8.57 15.27 33.80
C ARG A 35 -8.48 16.12 32.54
N GLN A 36 -9.21 17.23 32.47
CA GLN A 36 -9.17 18.15 31.35
C GLN A 36 -7.78 18.79 31.19
N ALA A 37 -7.21 19.34 32.27
CA ALA A 37 -5.89 19.94 32.24
C ALA A 37 -4.80 18.94 31.81
N TYR A 38 -4.94 17.67 32.19
CA TYR A 38 -4.03 16.61 31.75
C TYR A 38 -4.20 16.29 30.25
N ALA A 39 -5.44 16.19 29.77
CA ALA A 39 -5.72 15.91 28.36
C ALA A 39 -5.21 17.02 27.43
N GLU A 40 -5.37 18.29 27.82
CA GLU A 40 -4.82 19.44 27.07
C GLU A 40 -3.29 19.39 27.00
N ARG A 41 -2.62 19.06 28.10
CA ARG A 41 -1.16 18.86 28.12
C ARG A 41 -0.73 17.70 27.24
N LEU A 42 -1.48 16.60 27.26
CA LEU A 42 -1.21 15.44 26.42
C LEU A 42 -1.38 15.77 24.94
N ALA A 43 -2.41 16.54 24.58
CA ALA A 43 -2.63 17.05 23.21
C ALA A 43 -1.46 17.91 22.73
N PHE A 44 -0.94 18.80 23.58
CA PHE A 44 0.23 19.62 23.26
C PHE A 44 1.50 18.79 23.01
N ILE A 45 1.73 17.74 23.81
CA ILE A 45 2.85 16.81 23.59
C ILE A 45 2.69 16.08 22.26
N MET A 46 1.49 15.57 21.96
CA MET A 46 1.20 14.89 20.70
C MET A 46 1.38 15.79 19.49
N GLU A 47 1.01 17.08 19.59
CA GLU A 47 1.20 18.06 18.52
C GLU A 47 2.68 18.23 18.15
N ARG A 48 3.55 18.33 19.16
CA ARG A 48 4.99 18.52 18.95
C ARG A 48 5.69 17.30 18.33
N MET A 49 5.09 16.11 18.45
CA MET A 49 5.61 14.88 17.85
C MET A 49 5.32 14.77 16.34
N ILE A 50 4.35 15.53 15.82
CA ILE A 50 3.99 15.49 14.40
C ILE A 50 5.02 16.31 13.59
N PRO A 51 5.63 15.75 12.54
CA PRO A 51 6.58 16.49 11.70
C PRO A 51 5.87 17.65 10.98
N LYS A 52 6.47 18.85 11.05
CA LYS A 52 5.92 20.13 10.58
C LYS A 52 5.55 20.22 9.08
N GLY A 53 5.89 19.20 8.28
CA GLY A 53 5.64 19.14 6.84
C GLY A 53 4.22 18.70 6.43
N GLN A 54 3.38 18.26 7.38
CA GLN A 54 1.99 17.90 7.08
C GLN A 54 1.07 19.12 7.25
N ARG A 55 0.38 19.50 6.16
CA ARG A 55 -0.42 20.72 6.00
C ARG A 55 -1.38 20.99 7.18
N ALA A 56 -1.34 22.23 7.66
CA ALA A 56 -1.64 22.64 9.03
C ALA A 56 -3.08 23.06 9.34
N GLN A 57 -4.10 22.58 8.62
CA GLN A 57 -5.50 22.99 8.91
C GLN A 57 -6.27 22.01 9.80
N ASP A 58 -5.91 20.71 9.81
CA ASP A 58 -6.66 19.69 10.57
C ASP A 58 -5.83 18.97 11.66
N VAL A 59 -4.64 19.48 11.99
CA VAL A 59 -3.74 18.80 12.95
C VAL A 59 -4.36 18.73 14.34
N ALA A 60 -4.96 19.83 14.82
CA ALA A 60 -5.63 19.86 16.11
C ALA A 60 -6.80 18.85 16.18
N HIS A 61 -7.65 18.81 15.15
CA HIS A 61 -8.78 17.88 15.07
C HIS A 61 -8.32 16.42 15.13
N LYS A 62 -7.29 16.06 14.34
CA LYS A 62 -6.71 14.72 14.33
C LYS A 62 -6.13 14.31 15.69
N ILE A 63 -5.51 15.24 16.42
CA ILE A 63 -4.92 14.95 17.73
C ILE A 63 -6.03 14.59 18.74
N TRP A 64 -7.13 15.33 18.75
CA TRP A 64 -8.27 15.04 19.62
C TRP A 64 -8.97 13.73 19.22
N ASP A 65 -9.11 13.44 17.93
CA ASP A 65 -9.60 12.15 17.45
C ASP A 65 -8.68 10.99 17.89
N HIS A 66 -7.36 11.17 17.79
CA HIS A 66 -6.38 10.17 18.25
C HIS A 66 -6.42 9.97 19.77
N LEU A 67 -6.56 11.05 20.56
CA LEU A 67 -6.71 10.98 22.01
C LEU A 67 -7.97 10.17 22.40
N ALA A 68 -9.09 10.46 21.75
CA ALA A 68 -10.35 9.76 21.97
C ALA A 68 -10.24 8.27 21.60
N TYR A 69 -9.57 7.96 20.48
CA TYR A 69 -9.31 6.58 20.06
C TYR A 69 -8.39 5.81 21.03
N LEU A 70 -7.31 6.45 21.51
CA LEU A 70 -6.39 5.86 22.48
C LEU A 70 -7.11 5.48 23.79
N THR A 71 -8.06 6.30 24.23
CA THR A 71 -8.85 6.11 25.46
C THR A 71 -10.15 5.32 25.27
N ASN A 72 -10.36 4.68 24.12
CA ASN A 72 -11.61 3.94 23.81
C ASN A 72 -12.87 4.81 23.95
N TYR A 73 -12.79 6.12 23.73
CA TYR A 73 -13.89 7.07 23.91
C TYR A 73 -14.47 7.11 25.34
N GLN A 74 -13.69 6.74 26.36
CA GLN A 74 -14.10 6.75 27.77
C GLN A 74 -13.83 8.09 28.48
N LEU A 75 -13.22 9.06 27.79
CA LEU A 75 -12.94 10.38 28.34
C LEU A 75 -14.19 11.24 28.41
N ASP A 76 -14.61 11.56 29.63
CA ASP A 76 -15.59 12.60 29.92
C ASP A 76 -14.86 13.94 30.12
N ILE A 77 -14.71 14.68 29.02
CA ILE A 77 -14.04 15.98 28.89
C ILE A 77 -14.83 16.84 27.87
N ASP A 78 -14.80 18.15 28.04
CA ASP A 78 -15.30 19.10 27.04
C ASP A 78 -14.33 19.17 25.86
N PHE A 79 -14.63 18.43 24.79
CA PHE A 79 -13.81 18.45 23.58
C PHE A 79 -14.03 19.78 22.84
N PRO A 80 -12.96 20.48 22.43
CA PRO A 80 -13.07 21.71 21.64
C PRO A 80 -13.51 21.45 20.19
N VAL A 81 -13.62 20.18 19.79
CA VAL A 81 -13.85 19.69 18.43
C VAL A 81 -14.84 18.52 18.47
N GLU A 82 -15.71 18.42 17.45
CA GLU A 82 -16.56 17.25 17.24
C GLU A 82 -15.71 16.00 16.92
N ILE A 83 -15.68 15.03 17.83
CA ILE A 83 -14.93 13.79 17.64
C ILE A 83 -15.62 12.91 16.59
N ARG A 84 -14.85 12.49 15.59
CA ARG A 84 -15.30 11.45 14.66
C ARG A 84 -14.95 10.08 15.24
N ARG A 85 -15.97 9.24 15.48
CA ARG A 85 -15.72 7.85 15.87
C ARG A 85 -15.07 7.10 14.71
N PHE A 86 -13.95 6.44 15.00
CA PHE A 86 -13.25 5.63 14.02
C PHE A 86 -14.11 4.41 13.67
N GLU A 87 -14.61 4.36 12.44
CA GLU A 87 -15.27 3.17 11.93
C GLU A 87 -14.23 2.21 11.30
N PRO A 88 -14.14 0.96 11.75
CA PRO A 88 -13.22 -0.04 11.19
C PRO A 88 -13.59 -0.48 9.76
N SER A 89 -14.70 0.02 9.21
CA SER A 89 -15.19 -0.23 7.85
C SER A 89 -14.25 0.34 6.76
N MET A 90 -13.34 1.25 7.12
CA MET A 90 -12.45 1.96 6.19
C MET A 90 -11.07 1.32 6.01
N GLN A 91 -10.92 0.01 6.26
CA GLN A 91 -9.68 -0.68 5.94
C GLN A 91 -9.47 -0.72 4.41
N PRO A 92 -8.29 -0.34 3.89
CA PRO A 92 -8.04 -0.41 2.46
C PRO A 92 -8.19 -1.86 1.98
N GLN A 93 -8.87 -2.05 0.85
CA GLN A 93 -8.97 -3.37 0.24
C GLN A 93 -7.57 -3.91 -0.03
N ARG A 94 -7.32 -5.14 0.43
CA ARG A 94 -6.07 -5.84 0.13
C ARG A 94 -6.00 -6.09 -1.36
N LEU A 95 -5.03 -5.49 -2.03
CA LEU A 95 -4.76 -5.79 -3.43
C LEU A 95 -4.29 -7.25 -3.53
N SER A 96 -4.97 -8.04 -4.36
CA SER A 96 -4.50 -9.38 -4.68
C SER A 96 -3.20 -9.26 -5.46
N TYR A 97 -2.11 -9.83 -4.92
CA TYR A 97 -0.87 -9.92 -5.68
C TYR A 97 -1.10 -10.87 -6.85
N PRO A 98 -0.75 -10.49 -8.09
CA PRO A 98 -1.05 -11.29 -9.25
C PRO A 98 -0.20 -12.58 -9.22
N GLN A 99 -0.75 -13.66 -8.65
CA GLN A 99 -0.16 -14.98 -8.71
C GLN A 99 -0.32 -15.54 -10.13
N GLY A 100 0.77 -15.99 -10.72
CA GLY A 100 0.78 -16.52 -12.07
C GLY A 100 2.18 -17.00 -12.41
N ARG A 101 2.28 -18.26 -12.87
CA ARG A 101 3.55 -18.83 -13.31
C ARG A 101 3.84 -18.31 -14.71
N ILE A 102 4.94 -17.59 -14.86
CA ILE A 102 5.44 -17.13 -16.17
C ILE A 102 6.23 -18.30 -16.79
N ARG A 103 5.91 -18.68 -18.03
CA ARG A 103 6.56 -19.79 -18.75
C ARG A 103 8.01 -19.44 -19.05
N TYR A 104 8.24 -18.29 -19.69
CA TYR A 104 9.60 -17.77 -19.92
C TYR A 104 9.84 -16.48 -19.12
N ARG A 105 10.65 -16.60 -18.06
CA ARG A 105 10.94 -15.51 -17.11
C ARG A 105 11.53 -14.26 -17.76
N HIS A 106 12.29 -14.40 -18.84
CA HIS A 106 12.94 -13.29 -19.53
C HIS A 106 11.98 -12.44 -20.37
N TYR A 107 10.80 -12.95 -20.73
CA TYR A 107 9.77 -12.15 -21.43
C TYR A 107 8.80 -11.47 -20.48
N GLY A 108 8.54 -12.08 -19.32
CA GLY A 108 7.63 -11.55 -18.32
C GLY A 108 6.15 -11.73 -18.68
N ARG A 109 5.27 -11.46 -17.70
CA ARG A 109 3.82 -11.70 -17.80
C ARG A 109 3.09 -10.80 -18.82
N LEU A 110 3.64 -9.62 -19.10
CA LEU A 110 3.00 -8.67 -20.02
C LEU A 110 3.06 -9.16 -21.47
N VAL A 111 4.19 -9.76 -21.87
CA VAL A 111 4.35 -10.33 -23.22
C VAL A 111 3.41 -11.53 -23.40
N GLU A 112 3.30 -12.41 -22.40
CA GLU A 112 2.35 -13.54 -22.43
C GLU A 112 0.90 -13.05 -22.59
N ARG A 113 0.50 -12.02 -21.83
CA ARG A 113 -0.83 -11.42 -21.97
C ARG A 113 -1.05 -10.76 -23.32
N ALA A 114 -0.02 -10.13 -23.89
CA ALA A 114 -0.11 -9.52 -25.21
C ALA A 114 -0.28 -10.60 -26.30
N ILE A 115 0.46 -11.71 -26.22
CA ILE A 115 0.32 -12.85 -27.12
C ILE A 115 -1.07 -13.48 -27.00
N ALA A 116 -1.59 -13.66 -25.77
CA ALA A 116 -2.95 -14.17 -25.58
C ALA A 116 -4.00 -13.28 -26.26
N LYS A 117 -3.91 -11.95 -26.08
CA LYS A 117 -4.82 -11.01 -26.76
C LYS A 117 -4.65 -11.02 -28.28
N LEU A 118 -3.44 -11.25 -28.79
CA LEU A 118 -3.19 -11.37 -30.23
C LEU A 118 -3.87 -12.61 -30.84
N ARG A 119 -4.01 -13.71 -30.07
CA ARG A 119 -4.76 -14.90 -30.52
C ARG A 119 -6.25 -14.60 -30.66
N ASP A 120 -6.80 -13.77 -29.78
CA ASP A 120 -8.23 -13.42 -29.77
C ASP A 120 -8.60 -12.32 -30.79
N MET A 121 -7.60 -11.63 -31.38
CA MET A 121 -7.83 -10.56 -32.35
C MET A 121 -8.10 -11.10 -33.77
N PRO A 122 -9.07 -10.52 -34.51
CA PRO A 122 -9.35 -10.92 -35.89
C PRO A 122 -8.16 -10.64 -36.81
N ALA A 123 -8.03 -11.44 -37.87
CA ALA A 123 -6.99 -11.25 -38.87
C ALA A 123 -7.16 -9.91 -39.59
N GLY A 124 -6.13 -9.07 -39.54
CA GLY A 124 -6.14 -7.75 -40.16
C GLY A 124 -4.81 -7.01 -39.96
N THR A 125 -4.66 -5.88 -40.63
CA THR A 125 -3.43 -5.05 -40.60
C THR A 125 -3.00 -4.67 -39.19
N VAL A 126 -3.97 -4.40 -38.31
CA VAL A 126 -3.73 -4.05 -36.89
C VAL A 126 -3.12 -5.24 -36.13
N ARG A 127 -3.56 -6.47 -36.41
CA ARG A 127 -3.02 -7.67 -35.77
C ARG A 127 -1.56 -7.87 -36.16
N ASP A 128 -1.25 -7.74 -37.44
CA ASP A 128 0.10 -7.99 -37.97
C ASP A 128 1.09 -6.91 -37.50
N GLN A 129 0.67 -5.64 -37.43
CA GLN A 129 1.45 -4.57 -36.83
C GLN A 129 1.71 -4.80 -35.33
N THR A 130 0.67 -5.23 -34.60
CA THR A 130 0.79 -5.52 -33.17
C THR A 130 1.69 -6.74 -32.91
N LEU A 131 1.64 -7.74 -33.80
CA LEU A 131 2.53 -8.90 -33.79
C LEU A 131 4.00 -8.47 -33.94
N LEU A 132 4.30 -7.59 -34.90
CA LEU A 132 5.63 -7.03 -35.10
C LEU A 132 6.11 -6.24 -33.87
N LEU A 133 5.24 -5.44 -33.25
CA LEU A 133 5.57 -4.69 -32.03
C LEU A 133 5.89 -5.63 -30.85
N VAL A 134 5.12 -6.71 -30.69
CA VAL A 134 5.36 -7.71 -29.64
C VAL A 134 6.67 -8.46 -29.90
N ALA A 135 6.96 -8.85 -31.15
CA ALA A 135 8.23 -9.48 -31.52
C ALA A 135 9.44 -8.56 -31.26
N ASN A 136 9.34 -7.28 -31.63
CA ASN A 136 10.37 -6.29 -31.31
C ASN A 136 10.56 -6.12 -29.80
N ARG A 137 9.48 -6.19 -29.01
CA ARG A 137 9.59 -6.18 -27.55
C ARG A 137 10.26 -7.44 -27.01
N MET A 138 9.96 -8.61 -27.58
CA MET A 138 10.62 -9.87 -27.24
C MET A 138 12.12 -9.80 -27.53
N LYS A 139 12.54 -9.29 -28.69
CA LYS A 139 13.95 -9.09 -29.03
C LYS A 139 14.68 -8.22 -28.01
N ARG A 140 14.08 -7.09 -27.62
CA ARG A 140 14.63 -6.19 -26.57
C ARG A 140 14.73 -6.88 -25.20
N ASN A 141 13.72 -7.64 -24.81
CA ASN A 141 13.73 -8.39 -23.56
C ASN A 141 14.83 -9.46 -23.55
N LEU A 142 15.04 -10.18 -24.66
CA LEU A 142 16.14 -11.12 -24.81
C LEU A 142 17.50 -10.44 -24.74
N ALA A 143 17.70 -9.31 -25.44
CA ALA A 143 18.94 -8.55 -25.41
C ALA A 143 19.26 -8.03 -23.99
N SER A 144 18.24 -7.56 -23.26
CA SER A 144 18.38 -7.13 -21.88
C SER A 144 18.70 -8.28 -20.92
N TRP A 145 18.25 -9.50 -21.22
CA TRP A 145 18.48 -10.66 -20.37
C TRP A 145 19.79 -11.38 -20.70
N LYS A 146 20.18 -11.42 -21.98
CA LYS A 146 21.42 -12.03 -22.47
C LYS A 146 22.02 -11.15 -23.57
N SER A 147 23.12 -10.48 -23.25
CA SER A 147 23.76 -9.43 -24.06
C SER A 147 24.12 -9.87 -25.51
N ASP A 148 24.37 -11.16 -25.75
CA ASP A 148 25.06 -11.62 -26.97
C ASP A 148 24.22 -12.47 -27.95
N ASN A 149 22.92 -12.66 -27.73
CA ASN A 149 22.19 -13.70 -28.47
C ASN A 149 20.70 -13.39 -28.78
N ALA A 150 20.39 -12.13 -29.08
CA ALA A 150 19.06 -11.72 -29.54
C ALA A 150 18.91 -11.92 -31.06
N THR A 151 18.90 -13.18 -31.50
CA THR A 151 18.67 -13.57 -32.90
C THR A 151 17.18 -13.58 -33.23
N ASP A 152 16.81 -13.09 -34.42
CA ASP A 152 15.41 -13.04 -34.86
C ASP A 152 14.78 -14.45 -34.97
N ASP A 153 15.57 -15.45 -35.34
CA ASP A 153 15.15 -16.86 -35.39
C ASP A 153 14.65 -17.38 -34.03
N LYS A 154 15.28 -16.94 -32.93
CA LYS A 154 14.86 -17.35 -31.57
C LYS A 154 13.54 -16.70 -31.19
N VAL A 155 13.34 -15.44 -31.55
CA VAL A 155 12.07 -14.74 -31.29
C VAL A 155 10.94 -15.39 -32.09
N ALA A 156 11.16 -15.76 -33.35
CA ALA A 156 10.19 -16.47 -34.17
C ALA A 156 9.87 -17.87 -33.60
N HIS A 157 10.89 -18.60 -33.14
CA HIS A 157 10.72 -19.90 -32.49
C HIS A 157 9.96 -19.80 -31.16
N ASP A 158 10.29 -18.83 -30.31
CA ASP A 158 9.63 -18.64 -29.02
C ASP A 158 8.19 -18.17 -29.21
N LEU A 159 7.92 -17.33 -30.21
CA LEU A 159 6.58 -16.84 -30.53
C LEU A 159 5.68 -17.95 -31.10
N SER A 160 6.20 -18.81 -31.98
CA SER A 160 5.48 -20.01 -32.44
C SER A 160 5.23 -20.99 -31.29
N SER A 161 6.20 -21.16 -30.38
CA SER A 161 6.06 -22.01 -29.18
C SER A 161 5.01 -21.48 -28.18
N TYR A 162 4.81 -20.15 -28.12
CA TYR A 162 3.77 -19.52 -27.30
C TYR A 162 2.37 -19.59 -27.91
N THR A 163 2.29 -19.70 -29.23
CA THR A 163 1.04 -19.61 -29.99
C THR A 163 0.60 -20.95 -30.56
N ASP A 164 1.29 -22.04 -30.20
CA ASP A 164 1.09 -23.39 -30.73
C ASP A 164 1.12 -23.42 -32.27
N GLY A 165 1.97 -22.56 -32.87
CA GLY A 165 2.11 -22.42 -34.33
C GLY A 165 1.02 -21.59 -35.03
N GLN A 166 0.12 -20.94 -34.30
CA GLN A 166 -0.96 -20.13 -34.90
C GLN A 166 -0.49 -18.76 -35.43
N LEU A 167 0.63 -18.25 -34.92
CA LEU A 167 1.21 -16.98 -35.35
C LEU A 167 2.66 -17.21 -35.74
N THR A 168 2.97 -16.90 -37.00
CA THR A 168 4.31 -16.93 -37.58
C THR A 168 4.59 -15.57 -38.19
N ILE A 169 5.85 -15.14 -38.10
CA ILE A 169 6.38 -13.88 -38.63
C ILE A 169 7.32 -14.21 -39.76
#